data_AF-A0A520EE62-F1
#
_entry.id   AF-A0A520EE62-F1
#
_cell.length_a   1.000
_cell.length_b   1.000
_cell.length_c   1.000
_cell.angle_alpha   90.00
_cell.angle_beta   90.00
_cell.angle_gamma   90.00
#
_symmetry.space_group_name_H-M   'P 1'
#
loop_
_entity.id
_entity.type
_entity.pdbx_description
1 polymer ?
#
loop_
_entity_poly.entity_id
_entity_poly.type
_entity_poly.pdbx_seq_one_letter_code
_entity_poly.pdbx_strand_id
1 'polypeptide(L)' 'KDRVLFASDYPLITPDKWLKDFQDAGFKPEVVPGILKGNAVRLLRLDQVPAAG' A
#
# COMPACT_ATOMS: atom_id res chain seq x y z
N LYS A 1 -9.12 -9.80 1.11
CA LYS A 1 -7.96 -9.27 1.85
C LYS A 1 -6.99 -8.51 0.92
N ASP A 2 -6.56 -9.11 -0.19
CA ASP A 2 -5.41 -8.60 -0.97
C ASP A 2 -5.74 -7.68 -2.15
N ARG A 3 -6.94 -7.07 -2.13
CA ARG A 3 -7.46 -6.23 -3.23
C ARG A 3 -7.60 -4.75 -2.83
N VAL A 4 -6.90 -4.33 -1.78
CA VAL A 4 -6.91 -2.95 -1.26
C VAL A 4 -5.48 -2.41 -1.26
N LEU A 5 -5.28 -1.19 -1.76
CA LEU A 5 -4.00 -0.50 -1.84
C LEU A 5 -4.08 0.82 -1.06
N PHE A 6 -3.00 1.20 -0.40
CA PHE A 6 -2.83 2.55 0.14
C PHE A 6 -2.51 3.55 -0.98
N ALA A 7 -3.14 4.72 -0.95
CA ALA A 7 -2.82 5.88 -1.78
C ALA A 7 -3.08 7.16 -0.97
N SER A 8 -2.19 8.15 -1.07
CA SER A 8 -2.30 9.39 -0.27
C SER A 8 -2.97 10.55 -1.00
N ASP A 9 -3.22 10.45 -2.31
CA ASP A 9 -3.74 11.58 -3.10
C ASP A 9 -2.86 12.84 -3.04
N TYR A 10 -1.52 12.67 -3.05
CA TYR A 10 -0.58 13.78 -3.04
C TYR A 10 -0.61 14.52 -4.40
N PRO A 11 -0.63 15.87 -4.45
CA PRO A 11 -0.36 16.81 -3.36
C PRO A 11 -1.56 17.25 -2.52
N LEU A 12 -2.77 16.76 -2.81
CA LEU A 12 -4.00 17.22 -2.18
C LEU A 12 -4.09 16.80 -0.71
N ILE A 13 -3.63 15.58 -0.38
CA ILE A 13 -3.45 15.13 1.00
C ILE A 13 -2.02 14.60 1.19
N THR A 14 -1.39 14.99 2.30
CA THR A 14 -0.01 14.57 2.57
C THR A 14 0.03 13.09 2.97
N PRO A 15 1.10 12.35 2.59
CA PRO A 15 1.29 10.98 3.02
C PRO A 15 1.19 10.79 4.53
N ASP A 16 1.79 11.71 5.31
CA ASP A 16 1.79 11.64 6.77
C ASP A 16 0.37 11.74 7.37
N LYS A 17 -0.48 12.61 6.81
CA LYS A 17 -1.87 12.76 7.25
C LYS A 17 -2.65 11.46 7.00
N TRP A 18 -2.54 10.90 5.81
CA TRP A 18 -3.21 9.64 5.49
C TRP A 18 -2.66 8.45 6.27
N LEU A 19 -1.36 8.42 6.54
CA LEU A 19 -0.75 7.35 7.32
C LEU A 19 -1.26 7.36 8.76
N LYS A 20 -1.43 8.55 9.35
CA LYS A 20 -2.06 8.71 10.66
C LYS A 20 -3.51 8.23 10.65
N ASP A 21 -4.33 8.70 9.71
CA ASP A 21 -5.75 8.30 9.64
C ASP A 21 -5.90 6.78 9.39
N PHE A 22 -4.99 6.21 8.59
CA PHE A 22 -4.94 4.77 8.35
C PHE A 22 -4.63 3.97 9.62
N GLN A 23 -3.72 4.45 10.48
CA GLN A 23 -3.43 3.84 11.78
C GLN A 23 -4.65 3.89 12.71
N ASP A 24 -5.38 5.01 12.70
CA ASP A 24 -6.57 5.22 13.54
C ASP A 24 -7.80 4.42 13.06
N ALA A 25 -7.83 4.00 11.78
CA ALA A 25 -8.96 3.27 11.17
C ALA A 25 -9.18 1.83 11.69
N GLY A 26 -8.27 1.28 12.50
CA GLY A 26 -8.48 -0.01 13.17
C GLY A 26 -8.41 -1.24 12.25
N PHE A 27 -7.61 -1.18 11.18
CA PHE A 27 -7.36 -2.36 10.34
C PHE A 27 -6.71 -3.50 11.13
N LYS A 28 -7.09 -4.74 10.80
CA LYS A 28 -6.50 -5.92 11.45
C LYS A 28 -4.97 -5.97 11.17
N PRO A 29 -4.12 -6.25 12.18
CA PRO A 29 -2.66 -6.20 12.00
C PRO A 29 -2.15 -7.04 10.82
N GLU A 30 -2.78 -8.19 10.55
CA GLU A 30 -2.39 -9.09 9.49
C GLU A 30 -2.69 -8.58 8.07
N VAL A 31 -3.50 -7.52 7.90
CA VAL A 31 -3.82 -6.93 6.59
C VAL A 31 -2.98 -5.67 6.30
N VAL A 32 -2.48 -5.00 7.34
CA VAL A 32 -1.77 -3.73 7.24
C VAL A 32 -0.55 -3.78 6.31
N PRO A 33 0.37 -4.76 6.40
CA PRO A 33 1.53 -4.83 5.50
C PRO A 33 1.14 -4.99 4.02
N GLY A 34 0.03 -5.69 3.76
CA GLY A 34 -0.52 -5.85 2.43
C GLY A 34 -1.03 -4.54 1.85
N ILE A 35 -1.85 -3.81 2.61
CA ILE A 35 -2.44 -2.53 2.17
C ILE A 35 -1.35 -1.48 1.93
N LEU A 36 -0.39 -1.34 2.85
CA LEU A 36 0.66 -0.32 2.75
C LEU A 36 1.64 -0.56 1.60
N LYS A 37 1.91 -1.82 1.23
CA LYS A 37 2.93 -2.13 0.21
C LYS A 37 2.71 -3.46 -0.52
N GLY A 38 2.49 -4.55 0.20
CA GLY A 38 2.56 -5.90 -0.37
C GLY A 38 1.61 -6.15 -1.54
N ASN A 39 0.39 -5.61 -1.45
CA ASN A 39 -0.61 -5.74 -2.50
C ASN A 39 -0.19 -5.02 -3.79
N ALA A 40 0.45 -3.84 -3.67
CA ALA A 40 0.95 -3.07 -4.81
C ALA A 40 2.14 -3.78 -5.48
N VAL A 41 3.09 -4.29 -4.68
CA VAL A 41 4.24 -5.05 -5.19
C VAL A 41 3.78 -6.24 -6.02
N ARG A 42 2.84 -7.05 -5.50
CA ARG A 42 2.30 -8.20 -6.20
C ARG A 42 1.49 -7.81 -7.45
N LEU A 43 0.63 -6.79 -7.34
CA LEU A 43 -0.22 -6.36 -8.45
C LEU A 43 0.59 -5.80 -9.62
N LEU A 44 1.63 -5.03 -9.31
CA LEU A 44 2.47 -4.33 -10.28
C LEU A 44 3.75 -5.10 -10.63
N ARG A 45 3.96 -6.30 -10.06
CA ARG A 45 5.11 -7.18 -10.29
C ARG A 45 6.46 -6.51 -10.03
N LEU A 46 6.54 -5.70 -8.98
CA LEU A 46 7.73 -4.89 -8.66
C LEU A 46 8.89 -5.69 -8.04
N ASP A 47 8.63 -6.95 -7.68
CA ASP A 47 9.60 -7.91 -7.17
C ASP A 47 10.13 -8.86 -8.25
N GLN A 48 9.65 -8.74 -9.49
CA GLN A 48 10.16 -9.53 -10.61
C GLN A 48 11.43 -8.88 -11.16
N VAL A 49 12.50 -9.68 -11.27
CA VAL A 49 13.65 -9.28 -12.08
C VAL A 49 13.16 -9.11 -13.51
N PRO A 50 13.44 -7.97 -14.19
CA PRO A 50 13.08 -7.81 -15.59
C PRO A 50 13.60 -9.02 -16.36
N ALA A 51 12.74 -9.64 -17.18
CA ALA A 51 13.19 -10.71 -18.06
C ALA A 51 14.39 -10.16 -18.85
N ALA A 52 15.56 -10.78 -18.67
CA ALA A 52 16.73 -10.44 -19.46
C ALA A 52 16.34 -10.63 -20.94
N GLY A 53 16.29 -9.52 -21.67
CA GLY A 53 16.12 -9.51 -23.12
C GLY A 53 17.41 -9.91 -23.82
#